data_AF-A0A5E5P4V8-F1
#
_entry.id   AF-A0A5E5P4V8-F1
#
_cell.length_a   1.000
_cell.length_b   1.000
_cell.length_c   1.000
_cell.angle_alpha   90.00
_cell.angle_beta   90.00
_cell.angle_gamma   90.00
#
_symmetry.space_group_name_H-M   'P 1'
#
loop_
_entity.id
_entity.type
_entity.pdbx_description
1 polymer ?
#
loop_
_entity_poly.entity_id
_entity_poly.type
_entity_poly.pdbx_seq_one_letter_code
_entity_poly.pdbx_strand_id
1 'polypeptide(L)'
;MPSKITGFKPLLCAAAASFGILSVAPAIAQYTGPTASPATTGSVMVPSVASHVTTVEQALVAPDDAVAVIEGFIVNRLKHEHYTFRDDAGRTIEIELDDKYLPPGRQITDTTRVRITGEVDRHRFRPNDIDVKRIEILP
;
A
#
# COMPACT_ATOMS: atom_id res chain seq x y z
N MET A 1 34.78 -55.96 -35.83
CA MET A 1 36.21 -55.89 -36.27
C MET A 1 36.23 -55.79 -37.79
N PRO A 2 37.18 -55.09 -38.45
CA PRO A 2 38.23 -54.17 -37.98
C PRO A 2 38.14 -52.76 -38.65
N SER A 3 38.35 -51.68 -37.91
CA SER A 3 39.58 -50.86 -37.84
C SER A 3 40.01 -50.17 -39.13
N LYS A 4 40.23 -48.85 -39.05
CA LYS A 4 41.57 -48.22 -39.07
C LYS A 4 41.44 -46.69 -38.92
N ILE A 5 41.73 -46.12 -37.73
CA ILE A 5 42.98 -45.41 -37.39
C ILE A 5 43.82 -44.96 -38.60
N THR A 6 44.18 -43.67 -38.68
CA THR A 6 45.55 -43.12 -38.46
C THR A 6 45.76 -41.85 -39.30
N GLY A 7 46.36 -40.80 -38.72
CA GLY A 7 46.97 -39.72 -39.50
C GLY A 7 47.27 -38.48 -38.64
N PHE A 8 48.55 -38.20 -38.38
CA PHE A 8 49.06 -37.37 -37.29
C PHE A 8 50.01 -36.31 -37.85
N LYS A 9 49.77 -35.02 -37.51
CA LYS A 9 50.73 -33.89 -37.35
C LYS A 9 51.58 -33.44 -38.58
N PRO A 10 52.37 -32.35 -38.51
CA PRO A 10 52.33 -31.11 -37.72
C PRO A 10 52.50 -29.84 -38.61
N LEU A 11 52.26 -28.62 -38.09
CA LEU A 11 53.24 -27.55 -38.30
C LEU A 11 53.06 -26.41 -37.29
N LEU A 12 54.14 -26.15 -36.57
CA LEU A 12 54.39 -25.03 -35.68
C LEU A 12 54.97 -23.89 -36.54
N CYS A 13 54.54 -22.64 -36.35
CA CYS A 13 55.40 -21.45 -36.42
C CYS A 13 54.65 -20.16 -36.01
N ALA A 14 55.08 -19.65 -34.85
CA ALA A 14 55.19 -18.26 -34.39
C ALA A 14 54.45 -17.12 -35.13
N ALA A 15 53.82 -16.22 -34.36
CA ALA A 15 54.39 -14.90 -34.05
C ALA A 15 53.42 -13.96 -33.30
N ALA A 16 54.03 -13.03 -32.56
CA ALA A 16 53.53 -11.72 -32.15
C ALA A 16 52.57 -11.64 -30.94
N ALA A 17 53.18 -11.38 -29.78
CA ALA A 17 52.56 -10.68 -28.67
C ALA A 17 52.25 -9.22 -29.07
N SER A 18 51.01 -8.76 -28.90
CA SER A 18 50.68 -7.33 -28.77
C SER A 18 49.33 -7.13 -28.07
N PHE A 19 49.38 -6.41 -26.95
CA PHE A 19 48.41 -5.45 -26.41
C PHE A 19 46.90 -5.74 -26.49
N GLY A 20 46.29 -5.89 -25.32
CA GLY A 20 44.86 -5.66 -25.14
C GLY A 20 44.40 -6.05 -23.75
N ILE A 21 44.66 -5.21 -22.75
CA ILE A 21 43.98 -5.34 -21.46
C ILE A 21 42.50 -5.03 -21.74
N LEU A 22 41.64 -6.04 -21.76
CA LEU A 22 40.20 -5.82 -21.82
C LEU A 22 39.75 -5.34 -20.44
N SER A 23 39.81 -4.04 -20.21
CA SER A 23 39.20 -3.39 -19.06
C SER A 23 37.69 -3.66 -19.09
N VAL A 24 37.24 -4.56 -18.22
CA VAL A 24 35.82 -4.76 -17.96
C VAL A 24 35.32 -3.50 -17.24
N ALA A 25 34.68 -2.60 -17.98
CA ALA A 25 33.98 -1.47 -17.39
C ALA A 25 32.78 -2.01 -16.59
N PRO A 26 32.56 -1.58 -15.33
CA PRO A 26 31.30 -1.87 -14.67
C PRO A 26 30.20 -1.12 -15.40
N ALA A 27 29.22 -1.86 -15.95
CA ALA A 27 27.97 -1.29 -16.38
C ALA A 27 27.21 -0.79 -15.14
N ILE A 28 27.41 0.48 -14.79
CA ILE A 28 26.57 1.18 -13.82
C ILE A 28 25.22 1.41 -14.51
N ALA A 29 24.22 0.59 -14.15
CA ALA A 29 22.84 0.81 -14.54
C ALA A 29 22.38 2.16 -13.97
N GLN A 30 22.27 3.18 -14.84
CA GLN A 30 21.70 4.47 -14.47
C GLN A 30 20.17 4.34 -14.43
N TYR A 31 19.65 3.96 -13.26
CA TYR A 31 18.22 4.12 -12.95
C TYR A 31 17.83 5.58 -13.14
N THR A 32 17.04 5.85 -14.18
CA THR A 32 16.44 7.16 -14.44
C THR A 32 15.01 7.13 -13.89
N GLY A 33 14.89 7.02 -12.56
CA GLY A 33 13.61 7.28 -11.89
C GLY A 33 13.42 8.76 -11.64
N PRO A 34 12.23 9.18 -11.16
CA PRO A 34 11.90 10.58 -10.98
C PRO A 34 12.95 11.26 -10.09
N THR A 35 13.69 12.18 -10.68
CA THR A 35 14.67 13.00 -9.98
C THR A 35 13.91 13.95 -9.06
N ALA A 36 13.99 13.72 -7.75
CA ALA A 36 13.48 14.67 -6.77
C ALA A 36 14.23 16.00 -6.95
N SER A 37 13.51 17.03 -7.39
CA SER A 37 14.00 18.40 -7.37
C SER A 37 14.27 18.81 -5.92
N PRO A 38 15.36 19.54 -5.59
CA PRO A 38 15.61 19.95 -4.23
C PRO A 38 14.55 20.98 -3.82
N ALA A 39 13.56 20.52 -3.05
CA ALA A 39 12.53 21.36 -2.48
C ALA A 39 13.13 22.28 -1.42
N THR A 40 13.01 23.59 -1.68
CA THR A 40 13.15 24.67 -0.72
C THR A 40 12.28 24.39 0.52
N THR A 41 12.89 24.54 1.70
CA THR A 41 12.32 24.69 3.04
C THR A 41 10.79 24.63 3.17
N GLY A 42 10.29 23.56 3.82
CA GLY A 42 8.94 23.48 4.36
C GLY A 42 8.19 22.22 3.93
N SER A 43 8.14 21.22 4.82
CA SER A 43 7.30 20.02 4.73
C SER A 43 7.45 19.19 3.45
N VAL A 44 8.25 18.12 3.52
CA VAL A 44 8.24 17.05 2.52
C VAL A 44 6.89 16.34 2.61
N MET A 45 5.94 16.74 1.77
CA MET A 45 4.71 16.00 1.53
C MET A 45 5.09 14.83 0.62
N VAL A 46 5.55 13.72 1.21
CA VAL A 46 5.64 12.44 0.50
C VAL A 46 4.22 12.07 0.13
N PRO A 47 3.84 11.90 -1.15
CA PRO A 47 2.58 11.29 -1.49
C PRO A 47 2.67 9.83 -1.05
N SER A 48 2.26 9.54 0.18
CA SER A 48 1.98 8.18 0.61
C SER A 48 0.70 7.77 -0.10
N VAL A 49 0.83 7.36 -1.35
CA VAL A 49 -0.26 6.73 -2.11
C VAL A 49 -0.43 5.28 -1.65
N ALA A 50 -0.64 5.09 -0.35
CA ALA A 50 -1.41 3.94 0.09
C ALA A 50 -2.82 4.20 -0.44
N SER A 51 -3.28 3.34 -1.36
CA SER A 51 -4.64 3.44 -1.89
C SER A 51 -5.60 3.06 -0.78
N HIS A 52 -6.05 4.06 -0.01
CA HIS A 52 -6.99 3.86 1.08
C HIS A 52 -8.41 3.68 0.53
N VAL A 53 -9.21 2.88 1.23
CA VAL A 53 -10.66 2.83 1.04
C VAL A 53 -11.24 4.16 1.52
N THR A 54 -11.91 4.91 0.63
CA THR A 54 -12.39 6.28 0.96
C THR A 54 -13.91 6.40 1.01
N THR A 55 -14.64 5.33 0.69
CA THR A 55 -16.11 5.32 0.67
C THR A 55 -16.63 4.04 1.28
N VAL A 56 -17.87 4.07 1.79
CA VAL A 56 -18.51 2.86 2.33
C VAL A 56 -18.70 1.80 1.24
N GLU A 57 -19.03 2.21 0.01
CA GLU A 57 -19.17 1.28 -1.11
C GLU A 57 -17.90 0.48 -1.37
N GLN A 58 -16.74 1.13 -1.33
CA GLN A 58 -15.46 0.46 -1.48
C GLN A 58 -15.16 -0.45 -0.28
N ALA A 59 -15.48 -0.03 0.94
CA ALA A 59 -15.27 -0.83 2.16
C ALA A 59 -16.05 -2.15 2.12
N LEU A 60 -17.28 -2.13 1.61
CA LEU A 60 -18.15 -3.31 1.51
C LEU A 60 -17.59 -4.42 0.60
N VAL A 61 -16.66 -4.10 -0.30
CA VAL A 61 -16.04 -5.06 -1.23
C VAL A 61 -14.52 -5.17 -1.08
N ALA A 62 -13.95 -4.42 -0.13
CA ALA A 62 -12.52 -4.39 0.12
C ALA A 62 -12.02 -5.75 0.66
N PRO A 63 -10.73 -6.08 0.42
CA PRO A 63 -10.10 -7.20 1.11
C PRO A 63 -10.01 -6.94 2.61
N ASP A 64 -9.82 -8.03 3.35
CA ASP A 64 -9.48 -8.01 4.78
C ASP A 64 -8.23 -7.16 5.03
N ASP A 65 -8.14 -6.52 6.20
CA ASP A 65 -7.07 -5.61 6.62
C ASP A 65 -6.87 -4.36 5.73
N ALA A 66 -7.79 -4.07 4.81
CA ALA A 66 -7.69 -2.88 3.97
C ALA A 66 -7.84 -1.62 4.82
N VAL A 67 -6.90 -0.68 4.70
CA VAL A 67 -6.98 0.58 5.46
C VAL A 67 -8.08 1.48 4.87
N ALA A 68 -9.05 1.83 5.72
CA ALA A 68 -10.14 2.73 5.41
C ALA A 68 -9.96 4.10 6.06
N VAL A 69 -10.19 5.16 5.29
CA VAL A 69 -10.25 6.55 5.77
C VAL A 69 -11.51 7.18 5.16
N ILE A 70 -12.59 7.22 5.94
CA ILE A 70 -13.92 7.58 5.42
C ILE A 70 -14.50 8.73 6.25
N GLU A 71 -15.10 9.71 5.57
CA GLU A 71 -15.82 10.82 6.20
C GLU A 71 -17.33 10.57 6.19
N GLY A 72 -18.01 10.99 7.25
CA GLY A 72 -19.43 10.75 7.41
C GLY A 72 -19.94 11.01 8.83
N PHE A 73 -20.93 10.23 9.25
CA PHE A 73 -21.68 10.45 10.49
C PHE A 73 -21.94 9.13 11.21
N ILE A 74 -21.86 9.15 12.54
CA ILE A 74 -22.31 8.02 13.38
C ILE A 74 -23.79 8.23 13.68
N VAL A 75 -24.66 7.43 13.06
CA VAL A 75 -26.12 7.69 13.06
C VAL A 75 -26.90 6.87 14.07
N ASN A 76 -26.37 5.73 14.52
CA ASN A 76 -27.04 4.89 15.51
C ASN A 76 -26.05 4.02 16.29
N ARG A 77 -26.36 3.70 17.54
CA ARG A 77 -25.65 2.68 18.32
C ARG A 77 -26.42 1.36 18.22
N LEU A 78 -25.77 0.31 17.74
CA LEU A 78 -26.37 -1.01 17.58
C LEU A 78 -26.27 -1.82 18.88
N LYS A 79 -25.08 -1.83 19.48
CA LYS A 79 -24.79 -2.49 20.78
C LYS A 79 -23.56 -1.82 21.42
N HIS A 80 -23.01 -2.38 22.50
CA HIS A 80 -21.75 -1.88 23.07
C HIS A 80 -20.67 -1.86 21.97
N GLU A 81 -19.92 -0.77 21.83
CA GLU A 81 -18.85 -0.55 20.83
C GLU A 81 -19.21 -0.66 19.34
N HIS A 82 -20.44 -1.04 18.97
CA HIS A 82 -20.84 -1.17 17.57
C HIS A 82 -21.85 -0.10 17.17
N TYR A 83 -21.60 0.55 16.04
CA TYR A 83 -22.38 1.68 15.56
C TYR A 83 -22.67 1.57 14.07
N THR A 84 -23.72 2.24 13.62
CA THR A 84 -23.96 2.47 12.18
C THR A 84 -23.27 3.76 11.77
N PHE A 85 -22.37 3.65 10.81
CA PHE A 85 -21.72 4.78 10.14
C PHE A 85 -22.37 5.02 8.79
N ARG A 86 -22.57 6.29 8.43
CA ARG A 86 -23.11 6.71 7.14
C ARG A 86 -22.14 7.67 6.47
N ASP A 87 -21.70 7.37 5.24
CA ASP A 87 -20.88 8.29 4.45
C ASP A 87 -21.70 9.45 3.84
N ASP A 88 -21.02 10.41 3.24
CA ASP A 88 -21.66 11.56 2.58
C ASP A 88 -22.52 11.15 1.36
N ALA A 89 -22.28 9.97 0.78
CA ALA A 89 -23.10 9.40 -0.28
C ALA A 89 -24.40 8.76 0.25
N GLY A 90 -24.56 8.68 1.57
CA GLY A 90 -25.74 8.11 2.23
C GLY A 90 -25.71 6.59 2.39
N ARG A 91 -24.57 5.93 2.10
CA ARG A 91 -24.40 4.49 2.32
C ARG A 91 -24.01 4.22 3.76
N THR A 92 -24.40 3.06 4.26
CA THR A 92 -24.20 2.69 5.66
C THR A 92 -23.37 1.41 5.82
N ILE A 93 -22.55 1.38 6.86
CA ILE A 93 -21.77 0.21 7.27
C ILE A 93 -21.75 0.12 8.81
N GLU A 94 -21.58 -1.08 9.35
CA GLU A 94 -21.30 -1.26 10.76
C GLU A 94 -19.83 -0.90 11.04
N ILE A 95 -19.59 -0.19 12.13
CA ILE A 95 -18.25 0.11 12.63
C ILE A 95 -18.11 -0.40 14.05
N GLU A 96 -16.94 -0.92 14.36
CA GLU A 96 -16.50 -1.23 15.72
C GLU A 96 -15.63 -0.07 16.21
N LEU A 97 -16.05 0.58 17.30
CA LEU A 97 -15.36 1.73 17.91
C LEU A 97 -15.28 1.52 19.41
N ASP A 98 -14.13 1.01 19.84
CA ASP A 98 -13.77 0.81 21.25
C ASP A 98 -13.79 2.15 22.00
N ASP A 99 -14.26 2.11 23.25
CA ASP A 99 -14.39 3.28 24.12
C ASP A 99 -13.06 4.06 24.27
N LYS A 100 -11.91 3.40 24.12
CA LYS A 100 -10.57 4.05 24.18
C LYS A 100 -10.29 5.01 23.04
N TYR A 101 -10.99 4.87 21.91
CA TYR A 101 -10.83 5.74 20.74
C TYR A 101 -11.83 6.90 20.74
N LEU A 102 -12.82 6.89 21.63
CA LEU A 102 -13.77 7.98 21.74
C LEU A 102 -13.08 9.26 22.24
N PRO A 103 -13.36 10.42 21.63
CA PRO A 103 -12.77 11.68 22.06
C PRO A 103 -13.30 12.04 23.46
N PRO A 104 -12.41 12.24 24.46
CA PRO A 104 -12.83 12.47 25.84
C PRO A 104 -13.60 13.78 25.96
N GLY A 105 -14.74 13.73 26.67
CA GLY A 105 -15.56 14.90 26.95
C GLY A 105 -16.27 15.51 25.73
N ARG A 106 -16.27 14.85 24.57
CA ARG A 106 -16.98 15.29 23.37
C ARG A 106 -18.10 14.33 23.03
N GLN A 107 -19.30 14.86 22.86
CA GLN A 107 -20.45 14.09 22.41
C GLN A 107 -20.45 14.05 20.88
N ILE A 108 -20.53 12.85 20.32
CA ILE A 108 -20.74 12.63 18.89
C ILE A 108 -22.24 12.38 18.71
N THR A 109 -22.90 13.24 17.94
CA THR A 109 -24.31 13.10 17.56
C THR A 109 -24.42 12.63 16.11
N ASP A 110 -25.62 12.27 15.70
CA ASP A 110 -25.97 11.93 14.31
C ASP A 110 -25.76 13.07 13.30
N THR A 111 -25.63 14.31 13.77
CA THR A 111 -25.28 15.49 12.97
C THR A 111 -23.79 15.84 13.01
N THR A 112 -22.99 15.17 13.84
CA THR A 112 -21.56 15.44 13.97
C THR A 112 -20.81 14.78 12.83
N ARG A 113 -20.19 15.58 11.96
CA ARG A 113 -19.35 15.06 10.88
C ARG A 113 -18.02 14.59 11.46
N VAL A 114 -17.62 13.38 11.09
CA VAL A 114 -16.39 12.75 11.56
C VAL A 114 -15.64 12.11 10.42
N ARG A 115 -14.33 12.00 10.58
CA ARG A 115 -13.46 11.13 9.78
C ARG A 115 -13.05 9.95 10.63
N ILE A 116 -13.33 8.74 10.15
CA ILE A 116 -12.86 7.50 10.76
C ILE A 116 -11.62 7.01 10.01
N THR A 117 -10.69 6.40 10.73
CA THR A 117 -9.57 5.64 10.16
C THR A 117 -9.52 4.30 10.85
N GLY A 118 -9.48 3.24 10.05
CA GLY A 118 -9.57 1.87 10.55
C GLY A 118 -9.17 0.84 9.51
N GLU A 119 -9.40 -0.42 9.85
CA GLU A 119 -9.15 -1.59 9.00
C GLU A 119 -10.50 -2.21 8.64
N VAL A 120 -10.65 -2.63 7.38
CA VAL A 120 -11.84 -3.37 6.95
C VAL A 120 -11.70 -4.81 7.39
N ASP A 121 -12.69 -5.28 8.13
CA ASP A 121 -12.79 -6.67 8.56
C ASP A 121 -13.77 -7.43 7.64
N ARG A 122 -13.27 -8.48 7.00
CA ARG A 122 -14.06 -9.28 6.06
C ARG A 122 -14.62 -10.52 6.72
N HIS A 123 -15.94 -10.61 6.74
CA HIS A 123 -16.65 -11.78 7.27
C HIS A 123 -17.02 -12.79 6.18
N ARG A 124 -17.11 -14.07 6.55
CA ARG A 124 -17.52 -15.15 5.62
C ARG A 124 -19.02 -15.16 5.32
N PHE A 125 -19.83 -14.75 6.29
CA PHE A 125 -21.29 -14.91 6.27
C PHE A 125 -22.07 -13.61 6.54
N ARG A 126 -21.36 -12.49 6.69
CA ARG A 126 -21.94 -11.17 6.94
C ARG A 126 -21.21 -10.12 6.08
N PRO A 127 -21.81 -8.93 5.89
CA PRO A 127 -21.12 -7.81 5.27
C PRO A 127 -19.84 -7.46 6.02
N ASN A 128 -18.91 -6.81 5.34
CA ASN A 128 -17.73 -6.23 5.96
C ASN A 128 -18.14 -5.13 6.96
N ASP A 129 -17.34 -4.97 8.00
CA ASP A 129 -17.36 -3.87 8.95
C ASP A 129 -15.98 -3.19 8.98
N ILE A 130 -15.85 -2.13 9.79
CA ILE A 130 -14.60 -1.39 9.95
C ILE A 130 -14.25 -1.33 11.43
N ASP A 131 -13.09 -1.87 11.80
CA ASP A 131 -12.48 -1.69 13.13
C ASP A 131 -11.78 -0.33 13.17
N VAL A 132 -12.39 0.61 13.88
CA VAL A 132 -11.95 2.00 13.93
C VAL A 132 -10.81 2.17 14.92
N LYS A 133 -9.65 2.56 14.41
CA LYS A 133 -8.44 2.86 15.20
C LYS A 133 -8.30 4.34 15.55
N ARG A 134 -9.01 5.22 14.85
CA ARG A 134 -9.01 6.66 15.09
C ARG A 134 -10.29 7.30 14.59
N ILE A 135 -10.78 8.27 15.35
CA ILE A 135 -11.86 9.16 14.95
C ILE A 135 -11.45 10.62 15.12
N GLU A 136 -11.80 11.44 14.15
CA GLU A 136 -11.54 12.86 14.16
C GLU A 136 -12.85 13.60 13.89
N ILE A 137 -13.25 14.48 14.81
CA ILE A 137 -14.42 15.35 14.62
C ILE A 137 -14.01 16.47 13.66
N LEU A 138 -14.74 16.60 12.57
CA LEU A 138 -14.52 17.63 11.56
C LEU A 138 -15.25 18.92 11.93
N PRO A 139 -14.71 20.09 11.55
CA PRO A 139 -15.33 21.39 11.79
C PRO A 139 -16.59 21.64 10.94
#